data_AF-A0A955FLH9-F1
#
_entry.id   AF-A0A955FLH9-F1
#
_cell.length_a   1.000
_cell.length_b   1.000
_cell.length_c   1.000
_cell.angle_alpha   90.00
_cell.angle_beta   90.00
_cell.angle_gamma   90.00
#
_symmetry.space_group_name_H-M   'P 1'
#
loop_
_entity.id
_entity.type
_entity.pdbx_description
1 polymer ?
#
loop_
_entity_poly.entity_id
_entity_poly.type
_entity_poly.pdbx_seq_one_letter_code
_entity_poly.pdbx_strand_id
1 'polypeptide(L)'
;MYLFRMEDVLRALDALPRSTKCITLRYYTDILTAKFLNVLLEFTELEYLSISNNKITTVPPEIGQLKKLKVLRLGCNKICTLPSEIGQLTELQILSIHSNKITRLPDEICNLVNLTTLECSHNGLTSLPDNIGNLTNLKELYVVCNAITSLPVSLCKLTECDIRVYCNKIKTLPMEFKQLKNIYYGNDTPTFNDMTVSDFLSGLLEALGPISI
;
A
#
# COMPACT_ATOMS: atom_id res chain seq x y z
N MET A 1 -4.73 -28.12 -4.62
CA MET A 1 -4.35 -26.70 -4.75
C MET A 1 -2.90 -26.68 -5.21
N TYR A 2 -2.64 -26.42 -6.50
CA TYR A 2 -1.29 -26.45 -7.05
C TYR A 2 -0.53 -25.24 -6.53
N LEU A 3 0.44 -25.47 -5.64
CA LEU A 3 1.41 -24.44 -5.27
C LEU A 3 2.41 -24.36 -6.42
N PHE A 4 2.34 -23.30 -7.22
CA PHE A 4 3.39 -22.98 -8.18
C PHE A 4 4.66 -22.65 -7.41
N ARG A 5 5.79 -23.27 -7.82
CA ARG A 5 7.09 -22.98 -7.23
C ARG A 5 7.54 -21.61 -7.69
N MET A 6 8.45 -20.98 -6.93
CA MET A 6 9.08 -19.72 -7.31
C MET A 6 9.65 -19.75 -8.75
N GLU A 7 10.19 -20.89 -9.16
CA GLU A 7 10.71 -21.10 -10.52
C GLU A 7 9.65 -20.95 -11.61
N ASP A 8 8.41 -21.38 -11.34
CA ASP A 8 7.31 -21.27 -12.30
C ASP A 8 6.90 -19.80 -12.48
N VAL A 9 6.92 -19.02 -11.39
CA VAL A 9 6.71 -17.57 -11.43
C VAL A 9 7.80 -16.88 -12.25
N LEU A 10 9.06 -17.23 -12.03
CA LEU A 10 10.17 -16.64 -12.78
C LEU A 10 10.05 -16.97 -14.28
N ARG A 11 9.76 -18.22 -14.64
CA ARG A 11 9.53 -18.60 -16.05
C ARG A 11 8.37 -17.86 -16.67
N ALA A 12 7.28 -17.67 -15.93
CA ALA A 12 6.13 -16.89 -16.39
C ALA A 12 6.52 -15.42 -16.64
N LEU A 13 7.28 -14.81 -15.73
CA LEU A 13 7.78 -13.45 -15.90
C LEU A 13 8.75 -13.34 -17.09
N ASP A 14 9.58 -14.36 -17.33
CA ASP A 14 10.49 -14.41 -18.48
C ASP A 14 9.75 -14.48 -19.82
N ALA A 15 8.55 -15.04 -19.83
CA ALA A 15 7.70 -15.13 -21.03
C ALA A 15 6.94 -13.83 -21.34
N LEU A 16 6.90 -12.87 -20.42
CA LEU A 16 6.16 -11.61 -20.60
C LEU A 16 6.96 -10.59 -21.41
N PRO A 17 6.31 -9.78 -22.28
CA PRO A 17 6.97 -8.65 -22.93
C PRO A 17 7.55 -7.67 -21.91
N ARG A 18 8.76 -7.15 -22.13
CA ARG A 18 9.37 -6.16 -21.22
C ARG A 18 8.65 -4.80 -21.21
N SER A 19 7.76 -4.56 -22.18
CA SER A 19 6.80 -3.45 -22.21
C SER A 19 5.57 -3.67 -21.32
N THR A 20 5.48 -4.79 -20.60
CA THR A 20 4.33 -5.09 -19.72
C THR A 20 4.20 -4.03 -18.64
N LYS A 21 3.01 -3.43 -18.57
CA LYS A 21 2.68 -2.35 -17.62
C LYS A 21 2.01 -2.80 -16.35
N CYS A 22 1.47 -4.02 -16.34
CA CYS A 22 0.66 -4.54 -15.25
C CYS A 22 1.07 -5.97 -14.95
N ILE A 23 1.45 -6.23 -13.70
CA ILE A 23 1.75 -7.55 -13.19
C ILE A 23 0.92 -7.79 -11.93
N THR A 24 0.17 -8.90 -11.92
CA THR A 24 -0.55 -9.38 -10.74
C THR A 24 -0.12 -10.81 -10.45
N LEU A 25 0.30 -11.07 -9.22
CA LEU A 25 0.75 -12.36 -8.75
C LEU A 25 -0.03 -12.76 -7.49
N ARG A 26 -0.84 -13.82 -7.58
CA ARG A 26 -1.66 -14.33 -6.48
C ARG A 26 -1.27 -15.78 -6.16
N TYR A 27 -1.25 -16.13 -4.87
CA TYR A 27 -1.11 -17.52 -4.37
C TYR A 27 0.27 -18.19 -4.56
N TYR A 28 1.36 -17.42 -4.65
CA TYR A 28 2.73 -17.91 -4.84
C TYR A 28 3.54 -18.02 -3.53
N THR A 29 4.46 -18.98 -3.48
CA THR A 29 5.16 -19.39 -2.26
C THR A 29 6.49 -18.66 -2.00
N ASP A 30 6.66 -18.31 -0.72
CA ASP A 30 7.84 -17.98 0.09
C ASP A 30 8.94 -17.07 -0.49
N ILE A 31 8.96 -15.86 0.11
CA ILE A 31 9.99 -14.82 0.11
C ILE A 31 10.13 -14.08 -1.23
N LEU A 32 9.78 -12.80 -1.21
CA LEU A 32 10.23 -11.82 -2.20
C LEU A 32 11.75 -11.67 -2.01
N THR A 33 12.49 -12.48 -2.74
CA THR A 33 13.96 -12.44 -2.74
C THR A 33 14.42 -11.30 -3.65
N ALA A 34 15.66 -10.83 -3.46
CA ALA A 34 16.29 -9.92 -4.41
C ALA A 34 16.23 -10.49 -5.85
N LYS A 35 16.31 -11.82 -6.01
CA LYS A 35 16.18 -12.49 -7.31
C LYS A 35 14.84 -12.24 -7.99
N PHE A 36 13.74 -12.27 -7.25
CA PHE A 36 12.41 -11.96 -7.79
C PHE A 36 12.33 -10.53 -8.29
N LEU A 37 12.81 -9.60 -7.45
CA LEU A 37 12.70 -8.20 -7.76
C LEU A 37 13.59 -7.82 -8.94
N ASN A 38 14.77 -8.41 -9.08
CA ASN A 38 15.64 -8.21 -10.24
C ASN A 38 14.92 -8.49 -11.57
N VAL A 39 14.05 -9.50 -11.63
CA VAL A 39 13.24 -9.76 -12.82
C VAL A 39 12.20 -8.67 -13.05
N LEU A 40 11.59 -8.14 -11.98
CA LEU A 40 10.65 -7.02 -12.10
C LEU A 40 11.32 -5.73 -12.62
N LEU A 41 12.61 -5.53 -12.34
CA LEU A 41 13.37 -4.38 -12.85
C LEU A 41 13.53 -4.40 -14.38
N GLU A 42 13.39 -5.57 -15.01
CA GLU A 42 13.43 -5.68 -16.48
C GLU A 42 12.17 -5.10 -17.15
N PHE A 43 11.09 -4.87 -16.39
CA PHE A 43 9.85 -4.26 -16.88
C PHE A 43 9.89 -2.75 -16.66
N THR A 44 10.63 -2.04 -17.51
CA THR A 44 10.84 -0.59 -17.39
C THR A 44 9.57 0.24 -17.55
N GLU A 45 8.50 -0.35 -18.09
CA GLU A 45 7.18 0.26 -18.25
C GLU A 45 6.16 -0.16 -17.18
N LEU A 46 6.60 -0.86 -16.11
CA LEU A 46 5.69 -1.35 -15.08
C LEU A 46 5.06 -0.21 -14.29
N GLU A 47 3.74 -0.03 -14.47
CA GLU A 47 2.93 0.99 -13.80
C GLU A 47 2.09 0.40 -12.67
N TYR A 48 1.76 -0.89 -12.73
CA TYR A 48 0.93 -1.59 -11.77
C TYR A 48 1.59 -2.90 -11.33
N LEU A 49 1.76 -3.05 -10.01
CA LEU A 49 2.27 -4.27 -9.40
C LEU A 49 1.36 -4.68 -8.23
N SER A 50 0.74 -5.85 -8.35
CA SER A 50 0.03 -6.48 -7.24
C SER A 50 0.65 -7.83 -6.92
N ILE A 51 1.12 -7.97 -5.68
CA ILE A 51 1.64 -9.22 -5.13
C ILE A 51 0.89 -9.53 -3.82
N SER A 52 -0.40 -9.21 -3.80
CA SER A 52 -1.27 -9.41 -2.65
C SER A 52 -1.70 -10.86 -2.49
N ASN A 53 -2.05 -11.28 -1.26
CA ASN A 53 -2.43 -12.67 -0.93
C ASN A 53 -1.29 -13.68 -1.17
N ASN A 54 -0.09 -13.36 -0.67
CA ASN A 54 1.07 -14.25 -0.71
C ASN A 54 1.64 -14.45 0.71
N LYS A 55 2.85 -15.00 0.80
CA LYS A 55 3.57 -15.23 2.07
C LYS A 55 4.81 -14.34 2.21
N ILE A 56 4.79 -13.16 1.61
CA ILE A 56 5.94 -12.25 1.62
C ILE A 56 6.21 -11.76 3.03
N THR A 57 7.46 -11.89 3.48
CA THR A 57 7.90 -11.41 4.81
C THR A 57 8.72 -10.12 4.72
N THR A 58 9.35 -9.88 3.59
CA THR A 58 10.29 -8.77 3.36
C THR A 58 10.06 -8.16 2.00
N VAL A 59 10.11 -6.84 1.92
CA VAL A 59 10.17 -6.10 0.66
C VAL A 59 11.63 -5.62 0.48
N PRO A 60 12.32 -6.08 -0.57
CA PRO A 60 13.71 -5.70 -0.81
C PRO A 60 13.82 -4.22 -1.25
N PRO A 61 14.92 -3.53 -0.91
CA PRO A 61 15.11 -2.08 -1.15
C PRO A 61 15.10 -1.70 -2.63
N GLU A 62 15.43 -2.63 -3.52
CA GLU A 62 15.42 -2.38 -4.96
C GLU A 62 14.01 -2.04 -5.49
N ILE A 63 12.94 -2.20 -4.67
CA ILE A 63 11.57 -1.86 -5.06
C ILE A 63 11.50 -0.39 -5.50
N GLY A 64 12.32 0.47 -4.87
CA GLY A 64 12.45 1.87 -5.19
C GLY A 64 12.96 2.15 -6.61
N GLN A 65 13.47 1.15 -7.34
CA GLN A 65 13.96 1.29 -8.71
C GLN A 65 12.83 1.21 -9.75
N LEU A 66 11.62 0.78 -9.40
CA LEU A 66 10.45 0.75 -10.30
C LEU A 66 9.85 2.16 -10.49
N LYS A 67 10.59 3.07 -11.14
CA LYS A 67 10.28 4.51 -11.16
C LYS A 67 8.94 4.91 -11.78
N LYS A 68 8.37 4.08 -12.66
CA LYS A 68 7.06 4.31 -13.31
C LYS A 68 5.87 3.74 -12.53
N LEU A 69 6.13 3.12 -11.38
CA LEU A 69 5.08 2.43 -10.64
C LEU A 69 4.09 3.43 -10.05
N LYS A 70 2.83 3.32 -10.46
CA LYS A 70 1.69 4.13 -10.01
C LYS A 70 0.87 3.40 -8.96
N VAL A 71 0.81 2.06 -9.03
CA VAL A 71 0.04 1.24 -8.10
C VAL A 71 0.89 0.10 -7.56
N LEU A 72 0.99 0.02 -6.23
CA LEU A 72 1.67 -1.06 -5.52
C LEU A 72 0.73 -1.69 -4.49
N ARG A 73 0.43 -2.98 -4.66
CA ARG A 73 -0.42 -3.74 -3.73
C ARG A 73 0.33 -4.93 -3.14
N LEU A 74 0.55 -4.86 -1.84
CA LEU A 74 1.22 -5.86 -1.02
C LEU A 74 0.30 -6.38 0.10
N GLY A 75 -1.01 -6.16 -0.02
CA GLY A 75 -1.99 -6.56 0.99
C GLY A 75 -2.03 -8.07 1.25
N CYS A 76 -2.48 -8.47 2.44
CA CYS A 76 -2.60 -9.88 2.83
C CYS A 76 -1.28 -10.66 2.67
N ASN A 77 -0.21 -10.16 3.28
CA ASN A 77 1.10 -10.80 3.33
C ASN A 77 1.57 -10.95 4.80
N LYS A 78 2.86 -11.18 5.02
CA LYS A 78 3.49 -11.28 6.35
C LYS A 78 4.60 -10.24 6.54
N ILE A 79 4.51 -9.10 5.83
CA ILE A 79 5.54 -8.06 5.83
C ILE A 79 5.62 -7.43 7.21
N CYS A 80 6.82 -7.35 7.78
CA CYS A 80 7.06 -6.70 9.07
C CYS A 80 7.52 -5.24 8.95
N THR A 81 8.20 -4.90 7.85
CA THR A 81 8.76 -3.57 7.60
C THR A 81 8.78 -3.27 6.11
N LEU A 82 8.67 -2.00 5.75
CA LEU A 82 8.97 -1.51 4.40
C LEU A 82 10.39 -0.92 4.37
N PRO A 83 11.13 -1.06 3.26
CA PRO A 83 12.39 -0.37 3.04
C PRO A 83 12.17 1.15 2.89
N SER A 84 13.15 1.97 3.26
CA SER A 84 13.08 3.44 3.07
C SER A 84 13.02 3.81 1.58
N GLU A 85 13.57 2.96 0.72
CA GLU A 85 13.54 3.08 -0.73
C GLU A 85 12.13 3.09 -1.32
N ILE A 86 11.10 2.70 -0.55
CA ILE A 86 9.70 2.90 -0.96
C ILE A 86 9.42 4.36 -1.32
N GLY A 87 10.06 5.31 -0.61
CA GLY A 87 9.93 6.75 -0.88
C GLY A 87 10.53 7.22 -2.20
N GLN A 88 11.23 6.33 -2.92
CA GLN A 88 11.77 6.64 -4.25
C GLN A 88 10.76 6.41 -5.39
N LEU A 89 9.58 5.84 -5.09
CA LEU A 89 8.50 5.61 -6.06
C LEU A 89 7.69 6.89 -6.28
N THR A 90 8.31 7.95 -6.78
CA THR A 90 7.71 9.30 -6.82
C THR A 90 6.46 9.41 -7.71
N GLU A 91 6.22 8.46 -8.62
CA GLU A 91 4.98 8.38 -9.42
C GLU A 91 3.85 7.59 -8.74
N LEU A 92 4.08 7.03 -7.55
CA LEU A 92 3.11 6.17 -6.87
C LEU A 92 1.87 6.96 -6.45
N GLN A 93 0.72 6.48 -6.88
CA GLN A 93 -0.60 7.06 -6.61
C GLN A 93 -1.39 6.22 -5.59
N ILE A 94 -1.17 4.89 -5.58
CA ILE A 94 -1.87 3.97 -4.68
C ILE A 94 -0.84 3.04 -4.05
N LEU A 95 -0.78 3.06 -2.71
CA LEU A 95 -0.03 2.11 -1.92
C LEU A 95 -0.98 1.36 -0.98
N SER A 96 -1.04 0.04 -1.16
CA SER A 96 -1.86 -0.83 -0.34
C SER A 96 -1.02 -1.91 0.33
N ILE A 97 -0.96 -1.88 1.65
CA ILE A 97 -0.18 -2.78 2.51
C ILE A 97 -1.04 -3.37 3.64
N HIS A 98 -2.37 -3.36 3.48
CA HIS A 98 -3.29 -3.87 4.51
C HIS A 98 -3.02 -5.33 4.89
N SER A 99 -3.46 -5.74 6.07
CA SER A 99 -3.40 -7.14 6.50
C SER A 99 -1.98 -7.71 6.42
N ASN A 100 -1.03 -6.99 7.01
CA ASN A 100 0.38 -7.38 7.17
C ASN A 100 0.75 -7.36 8.66
N LYS A 101 2.05 -7.38 8.99
CA LYS A 101 2.58 -7.30 10.35
C LYS A 101 3.43 -6.04 10.55
N ILE A 102 3.14 -4.98 9.80
CA ILE A 102 3.96 -3.77 9.79
C ILE A 102 3.76 -3.01 11.10
N THR A 103 4.84 -2.74 11.82
CA THR A 103 4.80 -2.03 13.11
C THR A 103 5.12 -0.54 12.99
N ARG A 104 5.80 -0.14 11.91
CA ARG A 104 6.12 1.25 11.57
C ARG A 104 6.18 1.45 10.06
N LEU A 105 5.78 2.62 9.60
CA LEU A 105 6.06 3.08 8.24
C LEU A 105 7.43 3.79 8.23
N PRO A 106 8.23 3.68 7.17
CA PRO A 106 9.42 4.50 6.99
C PRO A 106 9.02 5.98 6.79
N ASP A 107 9.82 6.91 7.29
CA ASP A 107 9.54 8.35 7.17
C ASP A 107 9.52 8.79 5.70
N GLU A 108 10.31 8.12 4.86
CA GLU A 108 10.41 8.34 3.42
C GLU A 108 9.10 8.09 2.66
N ILE A 109 8.10 7.42 3.27
CA ILE A 109 6.76 7.34 2.69
C ILE A 109 6.16 8.73 2.44
N CYS A 110 6.60 9.75 3.21
CA CYS A 110 6.19 11.14 3.06
C CYS A 110 6.75 11.81 1.79
N ASN A 111 7.67 11.16 1.07
CA ASN A 111 8.20 11.63 -0.21
C ASN A 111 7.27 11.32 -1.40
N LEU A 112 6.25 10.48 -1.18
CA LEU A 112 5.30 10.04 -2.21
C LEU A 112 4.25 11.12 -2.50
N VAL A 113 4.67 12.30 -2.93
CA VAL A 113 3.80 13.48 -3.07
C VAL A 113 2.62 13.30 -4.04
N ASN A 114 2.68 12.30 -4.94
CA ASN A 114 1.60 11.94 -5.86
C ASN A 114 0.62 10.91 -5.28
N LEU A 115 0.83 10.45 -4.05
CA LEU A 115 -0.01 9.43 -3.43
C LEU A 115 -1.40 9.99 -3.16
N THR A 116 -2.40 9.27 -3.67
CA THR A 116 -3.83 9.60 -3.53
C THR A 116 -4.54 8.67 -2.55
N THR A 117 -4.07 7.41 -2.46
CA THR A 117 -4.61 6.42 -1.52
C THR A 117 -3.47 5.72 -0.79
N LEU A 118 -3.51 5.77 0.54
CA LEU A 118 -2.66 4.99 1.44
C LEU A 118 -3.52 4.07 2.29
N GLU A 119 -3.42 2.77 2.03
CA GLU A 119 -4.16 1.73 2.73
C GLU A 119 -3.20 0.86 3.56
N CYS A 120 -3.20 1.04 4.87
CA CYS A 120 -2.35 0.33 5.82
C CYS A 120 -3.12 -0.27 7.02
N SER A 121 -4.41 -0.51 6.86
CA SER A 121 -5.28 -1.12 7.85
C SER A 121 -4.87 -2.56 8.20
N HIS A 122 -5.29 -3.05 9.36
CA HIS A 122 -4.99 -4.41 9.84
C HIS A 122 -3.49 -4.70 9.87
N ASN A 123 -2.74 -3.81 10.53
CA ASN A 123 -1.31 -3.96 10.79
C ASN A 123 -1.04 -3.81 12.30
N GLY A 124 0.22 -3.70 12.68
CA GLY A 124 0.65 -3.43 14.06
C GLY A 124 1.16 -2.01 14.27
N LEU A 125 0.75 -1.04 13.44
CA LEU A 125 1.30 0.32 13.47
C LEU A 125 1.05 0.97 14.83
N THR A 126 2.11 1.49 15.44
CA THR A 126 2.02 2.23 16.72
C THR A 126 1.93 3.74 16.54
N SER A 127 2.35 4.24 15.38
CA SER A 127 2.30 5.64 14.99
C SER A 127 2.30 5.78 13.46
N LEU A 128 1.96 6.99 12.99
CA LEU A 128 2.23 7.43 11.62
C LEU A 128 3.48 8.34 11.63
N PRO A 129 4.22 8.46 10.51
CA PRO A 129 5.31 9.42 10.39
C PRO A 129 4.86 10.86 10.67
N ASP A 130 5.70 11.64 11.34
CA ASP A 130 5.37 13.02 11.74
C ASP A 130 5.03 13.92 10.56
N ASN A 131 5.59 13.63 9.39
CA ASN A 131 5.42 14.40 8.15
C ASN A 131 4.36 13.85 7.19
N ILE A 132 3.48 12.94 7.64
CA ILE A 132 2.46 12.34 6.77
C ILE A 132 1.54 13.38 6.08
N GLY A 133 1.37 14.55 6.70
CA GLY A 133 0.67 15.69 6.09
C GLY A 133 1.34 16.33 4.87
N ASN A 134 2.56 15.90 4.49
CA ASN A 134 3.21 16.32 3.26
C ASN A 134 2.63 15.64 2.01
N LEU A 135 1.83 14.58 2.20
CA LEU A 135 1.10 13.91 1.12
C LEU A 135 -0.13 14.74 0.72
N THR A 136 0.08 15.93 0.18
CA THR A 136 -0.99 16.92 -0.06
C THR A 136 -2.01 16.49 -1.11
N ASN A 137 -1.69 15.49 -1.94
CA ASN A 137 -2.61 14.88 -2.91
C ASN A 137 -3.41 13.70 -2.34
N LEU A 138 -3.20 13.34 -1.07
CA LEU A 138 -3.85 12.20 -0.44
C LEU A 138 -5.33 12.50 -0.26
N LYS A 139 -6.16 11.61 -0.81
CA LYS A 139 -7.62 11.66 -0.74
C LYS A 139 -8.16 10.64 0.25
N GLU A 140 -7.46 9.52 0.40
CA GLU A 140 -7.87 8.40 1.23
C GLU A 140 -6.69 7.92 2.08
N LEU A 141 -6.89 7.92 3.39
CA LEU A 141 -5.95 7.40 4.37
C LEU A 141 -6.66 6.39 5.27
N TYR A 142 -6.41 5.11 5.04
CA TYR A 142 -7.00 4.02 5.79
C TYR A 142 -5.96 3.38 6.70
N VAL A 143 -6.15 3.56 8.01
CA VAL A 143 -5.25 3.08 9.07
C VAL A 143 -6.02 2.32 10.15
N VAL A 144 -7.09 1.65 9.73
CA VAL A 144 -8.06 0.97 10.60
C VAL A 144 -7.42 -0.25 11.26
N CYS A 145 -7.84 -0.62 12.47
CA CYS A 145 -7.39 -1.85 13.15
C CYS A 145 -5.85 -1.91 13.29
N ASN A 146 -5.28 -0.90 13.92
CA ASN A 146 -3.85 -0.80 14.24
C ASN A 146 -3.66 -0.55 15.76
N ALA A 147 -2.45 -0.24 16.21
CA ALA A 147 -2.13 0.04 17.61
C ALA A 147 -1.78 1.53 17.86
N ILE A 148 -2.26 2.44 17.01
CA ILE A 148 -1.89 3.87 17.06
C ILE A 148 -2.46 4.51 18.32
N THR A 149 -1.63 5.23 19.07
CA THR A 149 -2.02 5.92 20.31
C THR A 149 -2.27 7.41 20.11
N SER A 150 -1.60 8.03 19.14
CA SER A 150 -1.72 9.44 18.80
C SER A 150 -1.50 9.66 17.31
N LEU A 151 -2.15 10.69 16.77
CA LEU A 151 -2.02 11.09 15.38
C LEU A 151 -1.09 12.31 15.25
N PRO A 152 -0.20 12.35 14.24
CA PRO A 152 0.69 13.50 14.05
C PRO A 152 -0.11 14.73 13.63
N VAL A 153 0.24 15.89 14.21
CA VAL A 153 -0.46 17.16 13.96
C VAL A 153 -0.44 17.53 12.47
N SER A 154 0.58 17.10 11.71
CA SER A 154 0.68 17.36 10.27
C SER A 154 -0.53 16.89 9.45
N LEU A 155 -1.27 15.89 9.92
CA LEU A 155 -2.52 15.45 9.27
C LEU A 155 -3.53 16.58 9.11
N CYS A 156 -3.46 17.64 9.93
CA CYS A 156 -4.32 18.81 9.79
C CYS A 156 -4.22 19.44 8.38
N LYS A 157 -3.10 19.27 7.67
CA LYS A 157 -2.92 19.77 6.30
C LYS A 157 -3.83 19.09 5.27
N LEU A 158 -4.34 17.91 5.56
CA LEU A 158 -5.12 17.07 4.64
C LEU A 158 -6.63 17.32 4.79
N THR A 159 -7.07 18.57 4.60
CA THR A 159 -8.44 19.00 4.97
C THR A 159 -9.57 18.28 4.22
N GLU A 160 -9.30 17.82 3.00
CA GLU A 160 -10.27 17.11 2.15
C GLU A 160 -10.10 15.57 2.17
N CYS A 161 -9.08 15.05 2.85
CA CYS A 161 -8.78 13.61 2.88
C CYS A 161 -9.78 12.87 3.78
N ASP A 162 -10.28 11.73 3.30
CA ASP A 162 -11.00 10.74 4.11
C ASP A 162 -9.97 9.96 4.96
N ILE A 163 -9.92 10.31 6.26
CA ILE A 163 -9.00 9.73 7.23
C ILE A 163 -9.78 8.75 8.12
N ARG A 164 -9.57 7.45 7.91
CA ARG A 164 -10.18 6.39 8.72
C ARG A 164 -9.14 5.78 9.66
N VAL A 165 -9.35 5.98 10.96
CA VAL A 165 -8.43 5.58 12.04
C VAL A 165 -9.17 4.86 13.18
N TYR A 166 -10.41 4.41 12.96
CA TYR A 166 -11.16 3.64 13.94
C TYR A 166 -10.50 2.29 14.26
N CYS A 167 -10.88 1.67 15.39
CA CYS A 167 -10.22 0.48 15.92
C CYS A 167 -8.69 0.66 16.13
N ASN A 168 -8.29 1.82 16.65
CA ASN A 168 -6.94 2.09 17.16
C ASN A 168 -6.97 2.31 18.68
N LYS A 169 -5.84 2.74 19.26
CA LYS A 169 -5.70 3.10 20.68
C LYS A 169 -5.74 4.63 20.89
N ILE A 170 -6.29 5.37 19.94
CA ILE A 170 -6.41 6.84 19.97
C ILE A 170 -7.45 7.23 21.02
N LYS A 171 -7.04 8.00 22.01
CA LYS A 171 -7.94 8.50 23.07
C LYS A 171 -8.57 9.84 22.75
N THR A 172 -7.80 10.72 22.13
CA THR A 172 -8.16 12.11 21.85
C THR A 172 -7.55 12.55 20.54
N LEU A 173 -8.22 13.48 19.84
CA LEU A 173 -7.65 14.15 18.68
C LEU A 173 -6.98 15.47 19.08
N PRO A 174 -5.90 15.90 18.38
CA PRO A 174 -5.32 17.23 18.54
C PRO A 174 -6.33 18.35 18.23
N MET A 175 -6.18 19.52 18.87
CA MET A 175 -7.10 20.65 18.65
C MET A 175 -7.04 21.20 17.22
N GLU A 176 -5.92 20.99 16.53
CA GLU A 176 -5.66 21.38 15.14
C GLU A 176 -6.56 20.62 14.16
N PHE A 177 -7.15 19.49 14.56
CA PHE A 177 -7.98 18.67 13.69
C PHE A 177 -9.40 19.23 13.49
N LYS A 178 -9.73 20.37 14.12
CA LYS A 178 -11.00 21.08 13.93
C LYS A 178 -11.30 21.44 12.46
N GLN A 179 -10.28 21.53 11.62
CA GLN A 179 -10.41 21.84 10.19
C GLN A 179 -10.59 20.62 9.29
N LEU A 180 -10.40 19.40 9.81
CA LEU A 180 -10.59 18.17 9.05
C LEU A 180 -12.07 17.91 8.86
N LYS A 181 -12.48 17.73 7.60
CA LYS A 181 -13.89 17.45 7.28
C LYS A 181 -14.25 15.99 7.52
N ASN A 182 -13.34 15.08 7.20
CA ASN A 182 -13.60 13.65 7.09
C ASN A 182 -12.60 12.85 7.93
N ILE A 183 -12.73 12.89 9.26
CA ILE A 183 -11.93 12.05 10.17
C ILE A 183 -12.83 11.12 10.98
N TYR A 184 -12.58 9.82 10.85
CA TYR A 184 -13.37 8.76 11.48
C TYR A 184 -12.49 8.03 12.50
N TYR A 185 -12.75 8.24 13.79
CA TYR A 185 -12.01 7.65 14.90
C TYR A 185 -12.98 7.13 15.98
N GLY A 186 -12.50 6.22 16.85
CA GLY A 186 -13.32 5.63 17.92
C GLY A 186 -14.08 4.36 17.51
N ASN A 187 -15.21 4.10 18.18
CA ASN A 187 -16.05 2.92 17.98
C ASN A 187 -17.23 3.19 17.03
N ASP A 188 -17.41 4.43 16.59
CA ASP A 188 -18.43 4.80 15.62
C ASP A 188 -17.97 4.34 14.24
N THR A 189 -18.20 3.06 13.95
CA THR A 189 -18.25 2.58 12.58
C THR A 189 -19.42 3.30 11.91
N PRO A 190 -19.23 4.03 10.80
CA PRO A 190 -20.33 4.25 9.90
C PRO A 190 -20.88 2.87 9.55
N THR A 191 -22.15 2.58 9.89
CA THR A 191 -22.87 1.45 9.31
C THR A 191 -23.12 1.82 7.86
N PHE A 192 -22.08 1.72 7.04
CA PHE A 192 -22.19 1.84 5.60
C PHE A 192 -21.59 0.59 5.00
N ASN A 193 -22.39 0.00 4.10
CA ASN A 193 -22.09 -1.14 3.24
C ASN A 193 -20.95 -0.82 2.27
N ASP A 194 -19.80 -0.42 2.81
CA ASP A 194 -18.64 0.00 2.04
C ASP A 194 -17.96 -1.26 1.53
N MET A 195 -18.40 -1.62 0.33
CA MET A 195 -17.52 -1.80 -0.80
C MET A 195 -16.05 -1.58 -0.42
N THR A 196 -15.35 -2.68 -0.21
CA THR A 196 -13.91 -2.64 0.05
C THR A 196 -13.23 -1.90 -1.09
N VAL A 197 -11.99 -1.45 -0.91
CA VAL A 197 -11.13 -0.96 -2.00
C VAL A 197 -11.18 -1.88 -3.24
N SER A 198 -11.53 -3.18 -3.09
CA SER A 198 -11.91 -4.10 -4.17
C SER A 198 -12.91 -3.54 -5.20
N ASP A 199 -13.95 -2.82 -4.77
CA ASP A 199 -15.07 -2.45 -5.64
C ASP A 199 -14.77 -1.19 -6.45
N PHE A 200 -14.01 -0.23 -5.90
CA PHE A 200 -13.46 0.89 -6.69
C PHE A 200 -12.43 0.39 -7.73
N LEU A 201 -11.78 -0.75 -7.45
CA LEU A 201 -10.79 -1.35 -8.32
C LEU A 201 -11.35 -2.34 -9.33
N SER A 202 -12.54 -2.88 -9.09
CA SER A 202 -13.27 -3.65 -10.11
C SER A 202 -13.49 -2.79 -11.36
N GLY A 203 -13.82 -1.50 -11.18
CA GLY A 203 -13.93 -0.53 -12.29
C GLY A 203 -12.60 -0.16 -12.97
N LEU A 204 -11.45 -0.30 -12.30
CA LEU A 204 -10.13 -0.05 -12.90
C LEU A 204 -9.55 -1.30 -13.59
N LEU A 205 -9.88 -2.49 -13.10
CA LEU A 205 -9.55 -3.79 -13.72
C LEU A 205 -10.28 -4.02 -15.04
N GLU A 206 -11.46 -3.41 -15.22
CA GLU A 206 -12.18 -3.42 -16.51
C GLU A 206 -11.48 -2.57 -17.59
N ALA A 207 -10.70 -1.55 -17.22
CA ALA A 207 -10.03 -0.66 -18.16
C ALA A 207 -8.64 -1.16 -18.61
N LEU A 208 -8.02 -2.06 -17.86
CA LEU A 208 -6.71 -2.63 -18.14
C LEU A 208 -6.81 -4.15 -18.07
N GLY A 209 -7.30 -4.74 -19.15
CA GLY A 209 -7.54 -6.18 -19.26
C GLY A 209 -6.41 -7.01 -18.64
N PRO A 210 -6.71 -7.92 -17.68
CA PRO A 210 -5.66 -8.59 -16.95
C PRO A 210 -5.08 -9.74 -17.77
N ILE A 211 -3.76 -9.74 -17.95
CA ILE A 211 -3.04 -11.01 -18.01
C ILE A 211 -2.79 -11.39 -16.55
N SER A 212 -3.73 -12.14 -15.99
CA SER A 212 -3.50 -12.87 -14.75
C SER A 212 -2.63 -14.07 -15.10
N ILE A 213 -1.47 -14.19 -14.45
CA ILE A 213 -0.72 -15.46 -14.40
C ILE A 213 -0.94 -16.06 -13.02
#